data_AF-A0A965V3R1-F1
#
_entry.id   AF-A0A965V3R1-F1
#
_cell.length_a   1.000
_cell.length_b   1.000
_cell.length_c   1.000
_cell.angle_alpha   90.00
_cell.angle_beta   90.00
_cell.angle_gamma   90.00
#
_symmetry.space_group_name_H-M   'P 1'
#
loop_
_entity.id
_entity.type
_entity.pdbx_description
1 polymer ?
#
loop_
_entity_poly.entity_id
_entity_poly.type
_entity_poly.pdbx_seq_one_letter_code
_entity_poly.pdbx_strand_id
1 'polypeptide(L)'
;MATAMNTSRRYSATEKAALTLLTLGRDIASDVLKNLTEAEVKRISRAFMLVNEVPREDQFSIGKEFHTMMKAGETMLVDGREFARDVIASAFGDTAGENLLEYISGARKDSISSIIRDV
;
A
#
# COMPACT_ATOMS: atom_id res chain seq x y z
N MET A 1 29.43 -2.92 -18.74
CA MET A 1 28.26 -3.54 -18.10
C MET A 1 27.10 -2.58 -18.25
N ALA A 2 26.13 -2.91 -19.11
CA ALA A 2 24.95 -2.07 -19.33
C ALA A 2 23.96 -2.29 -18.18
N THR A 3 23.65 -1.24 -17.44
CA THR A 3 22.53 -1.17 -16.49
C THR A 3 21.25 -1.46 -17.27
N ALA A 4 20.62 -2.59 -17.02
CA ALA A 4 19.28 -2.86 -17.52
C ALA A 4 18.34 -1.79 -16.93
N MET A 5 17.94 -0.83 -17.76
CA MET A 5 16.85 0.09 -17.45
C MET A 5 15.62 -0.75 -17.13
N ASN A 6 15.20 -0.76 -15.86
CA ASN A 6 13.94 -1.35 -15.45
C ASN A 6 12.80 -0.56 -16.11
N THR A 7 12.31 -1.05 -17.25
CA THR A 7 11.14 -0.49 -17.92
C THR A 7 9.90 -0.98 -17.18
N SER A 8 9.51 -0.27 -16.12
CA SER A 8 8.25 -0.54 -15.43
C SER A 8 7.11 -0.46 -16.46
N ARG A 9 6.45 -1.60 -16.71
CA ARG A 9 5.34 -1.66 -17.66
C ARG A 9 4.24 -0.73 -17.16
N ARG A 10 3.75 0.16 -18.01
CA ARG A 10 2.57 0.97 -17.68
C ARG A 10 1.31 0.14 -17.89
N TYR A 11 0.61 -0.14 -16.81
CA TYR A 11 -0.71 -0.78 -16.84
C TYR A 11 -1.81 0.27 -16.96
N SER A 12 -2.76 0.02 -17.84
CA SER A 12 -4.01 0.76 -17.90
C SER A 12 -4.85 0.54 -16.64
N ALA A 13 -5.80 1.44 -16.36
CA ALA A 13 -6.70 1.29 -15.20
C ALA A 13 -7.47 -0.04 -15.24
N THR A 14 -7.84 -0.53 -16.44
CA THR A 14 -8.49 -1.83 -16.61
C THR A 14 -7.57 -2.99 -16.27
N GLU A 15 -6.32 -2.96 -16.73
CA GLU A 15 -5.33 -4.00 -16.40
C GLU A 15 -5.03 -4.01 -14.91
N LYS A 16 -4.89 -2.83 -14.28
CA LYS A 16 -4.70 -2.73 -12.82
C LYS A 16 -5.88 -3.34 -12.05
N ALA A 17 -7.11 -3.02 -12.44
CA ALA A 17 -8.30 -3.60 -11.82
C ALA A 17 -8.33 -5.13 -11.98
N ALA A 18 -8.02 -5.64 -13.17
CA ALA A 18 -7.94 -7.08 -13.41
C ALA A 18 -6.84 -7.74 -12.55
N LEU A 19 -5.65 -7.14 -12.47
CA LEU A 19 -4.56 -7.66 -11.65
C LEU A 19 -4.89 -7.68 -10.16
N THR A 20 -5.50 -6.62 -9.64
CA THR A 20 -5.99 -6.58 -8.25
C THR A 20 -7.00 -7.70 -7.99
N LEU A 21 -7.99 -7.88 -8.87
CA LEU A 21 -8.98 -8.95 -8.71
C LEU A 21 -8.37 -10.35 -8.78
N LEU A 22 -7.36 -10.56 -9.64
CA LEU A 22 -6.61 -11.82 -9.68
C LEU A 22 -5.87 -12.08 -8.36
N THR A 23 -5.26 -11.06 -7.75
CA THR A 23 -4.57 -11.19 -6.45
C THR A 23 -5.53 -11.45 -5.29
N LEU A 24 -6.77 -10.97 -5.35
CA LEU A 24 -7.81 -11.23 -4.34
C LEU A 24 -8.44 -12.63 -4.47
N GLY A 25 -8.19 -13.32 -5.59
CA GLY A 25 -8.69 -14.67 -5.84
C GLY A 25 -10.11 -14.72 -6.42
N ARG A 26 -10.49 -15.93 -6.84
CA ARG A 26 -11.68 -16.20 -7.64
C ARG A 26 -12.97 -15.74 -6.96
N ASP A 27 -13.14 -16.04 -5.68
CA ASP A 27 -14.42 -15.84 -4.99
C ASP A 27 -14.73 -14.34 -4.85
N ILE A 28 -13.76 -13.57 -4.35
CA ILE A 28 -13.87 -12.12 -4.21
C ILE A 28 -14.04 -11.46 -5.59
N ALA A 29 -13.24 -11.87 -6.58
CA ALA A 29 -13.38 -11.34 -7.93
C ALA A 29 -14.77 -11.60 -8.53
N SER A 30 -15.33 -12.79 -8.30
CA SER A 30 -16.67 -13.13 -8.76
C SER A 30 -17.74 -12.25 -8.11
N ASP A 31 -17.61 -11.96 -6.82
CA ASP A 31 -18.57 -11.10 -6.12
C ASP A 31 -18.48 -9.66 -6.58
N VAL A 32 -17.28 -9.15 -6.86
CA VAL A 32 -17.11 -7.82 -7.48
C VAL A 32 -17.78 -7.77 -8.85
N LEU A 33 -17.54 -8.76 -9.73
CA LEU A 33 -18.12 -8.76 -11.08
C LEU A 33 -19.65 -8.75 -11.10
N LYS A 34 -20.31 -9.39 -10.11
CA LYS A 34 -21.79 -9.39 -9.99
C LYS A 34 -22.38 -7.98 -9.80
N ASN A 35 -21.57 -7.02 -9.34
CA ASN A 35 -21.97 -5.63 -9.10
C ASN A 35 -21.65 -4.68 -10.28
N LEU A 36 -21.11 -5.21 -11.38
CA LEU A 36 -20.74 -4.42 -12.55
C LEU A 36 -21.78 -4.50 -13.67
N THR A 37 -21.77 -3.50 -14.55
CA THR A 37 -22.57 -3.55 -15.78
C THR A 37 -22.00 -4.57 -16.77
N GLU A 38 -22.81 -5.03 -17.74
CA GLU A 38 -22.36 -5.97 -18.77
C GLU A 38 -21.12 -5.48 -19.53
N ALA A 39 -21.08 -4.19 -19.87
CA ALA A 39 -19.95 -3.57 -20.55
C ALA A 39 -18.66 -3.64 -19.72
N GLU A 40 -18.77 -3.43 -18.41
CA GLU A 40 -17.65 -3.50 -17.47
C GLU A 40 -17.17 -4.93 -17.24
N VAL A 41 -18.10 -5.87 -17.05
CA VAL A 41 -17.79 -7.31 -16.97
C VAL A 41 -17.01 -7.75 -18.21
N LYS A 42 -17.48 -7.38 -19.41
CA LYS A 42 -16.81 -7.71 -20.67
C LYS A 42 -15.41 -7.10 -20.75
N ARG A 43 -15.25 -5.84 -20.30
CA ARG A 43 -13.98 -5.12 -20.30
C ARG A 43 -12.97 -5.78 -19.34
N ILE A 44 -13.37 -6.09 -18.11
CA ILE A 44 -12.52 -6.73 -17.11
C ILE A 44 -12.20 -8.17 -17.50
N SER A 45 -13.18 -8.92 -18.01
CA SER A 45 -12.97 -10.30 -18.48
C SER A 45 -11.94 -10.38 -19.61
N ARG A 46 -11.98 -9.45 -20.56
CA ARG A 46 -10.95 -9.34 -21.60
C ARG A 46 -9.58 -9.05 -21.02
N ALA A 47 -9.49 -8.18 -20.01
CA ALA A 47 -8.23 -7.88 -19.35
C ALA A 47 -7.65 -9.11 -18.64
N PHE A 48 -8.46 -9.93 -17.95
CA PHE A 48 -8.00 -11.20 -17.38
C PHE A 48 -7.33 -12.12 -18.41
N MET A 49 -7.90 -12.23 -19.61
CA MET A 49 -7.37 -13.08 -20.68
C MET A 49 -6.03 -12.58 -21.25
N LEU A 50 -5.72 -11.29 -21.09
CA LEU A 50 -4.48 -10.68 -21.57
C LEU A 50 -3.37 -10.66 -20.52
N VAL A 51 -3.71 -10.93 -19.25
CA VAL A 51 -2.72 -11.06 -18.18
C VAL A 51 -1.95 -12.36 -18.38
N ASN A 52 -0.63 -12.23 -18.46
CA ASN A 52 0.30 -13.35 -18.52
C ASN A 52 1.22 -13.27 -17.28
N GLU A 53 2.52 -13.22 -17.50
CA GLU A 53 3.50 -13.04 -16.44
C GLU A 53 3.59 -11.56 -16.04
N VAL A 54 3.44 -11.30 -14.74
CA VAL A 54 3.47 -9.96 -14.16
C VAL A 54 4.61 -9.95 -13.14
N PRO A 55 5.64 -9.12 -13.31
CA PRO A 55 6.73 -9.01 -12.35
C PRO A 55 6.24 -8.74 -10.92
N ARG A 56 6.89 -9.32 -9.91
CA ARG A 56 6.50 -9.12 -8.50
C ARG A 56 6.47 -7.64 -8.08
N GLU A 57 7.41 -6.85 -8.61
CA GLU A 57 7.48 -5.41 -8.36
C GLU A 57 6.24 -4.67 -8.86
N ASP A 58 5.71 -5.06 -10.02
CA ASP A 58 4.49 -4.48 -10.59
C ASP A 58 3.26 -4.89 -9.79
N GLN A 59 3.18 -6.17 -9.38
CA GLN A 59 2.10 -6.65 -8.50
C GLN A 59 2.06 -5.86 -7.18
N PHE A 60 3.23 -5.66 -6.56
CA PHE A 60 3.35 -4.90 -5.31
C PHE A 60 2.98 -3.42 -5.50
N SER A 61 3.44 -2.81 -6.59
CA SER A 61 3.12 -1.42 -6.92
C SER A 61 1.62 -1.20 -7.11
N ILE A 62 0.96 -2.07 -7.87
CA ILE A 62 -0.50 -2.03 -8.10
C ILE A 62 -1.26 -2.26 -6.79
N GLY A 63 -0.84 -3.22 -5.97
CA GLY A 63 -1.45 -3.46 -4.66
C GLY A 63 -1.34 -2.26 -3.73
N LYS A 64 -0.20 -1.57 -3.71
CA LYS A 64 0.01 -0.35 -2.91
C LYS A 64 -0.89 0.80 -3.38
N GLU A 65 -1.05 0.97 -4.69
CA GLU A 65 -1.96 1.97 -5.28
C GLU A 65 -3.40 1.70 -4.85
N PHE A 66 -3.87 0.45 -4.99
CA PHE A 66 -5.21 0.04 -4.56
C PHE A 66 -5.44 0.27 -3.06
N HIS A 67 -4.48 -0.11 -2.21
CA HIS A 67 -4.56 0.13 -0.76
C HIS A 67 -4.66 1.61 -0.41
N THR A 68 -3.91 2.46 -1.13
CA THR A 68 -3.96 3.91 -0.95
C THR A 68 -5.34 4.47 -1.33
N MET A 69 -5.95 3.97 -2.41
CA MET A 69 -7.30 4.34 -2.81
C MET A 69 -8.36 3.92 -1.78
N MET A 70 -8.23 2.73 -1.21
CA MET A 70 -9.12 2.26 -0.13
C MET A 70 -9.03 3.17 1.10
N LYS A 71 -7.81 3.54 1.51
CA LYS A 71 -7.58 4.48 2.62
C LYS A 71 -8.08 5.90 2.37
N ALA A 72 -8.19 6.33 1.10
CA ALA A 72 -8.68 7.67 0.77
C ALA A 72 -10.22 7.78 0.82
N GLY A 73 -10.93 6.64 0.69
CA GLY A 73 -12.39 6.58 0.74
C GLY A 73 -12.97 6.51 2.16
N GLU A 74 -12.20 6.00 3.12
CA GLU A 74 -12.46 6.14 4.54
C GLU A 74 -11.81 7.46 4.99
N THR A 75 -12.59 8.43 5.47
CA THR A 75 -12.01 9.58 6.17
C THR A 75 -11.17 9.02 7.31
N MET A 76 -9.85 8.96 7.14
CA MET A 76 -8.95 8.39 8.12
C MET A 76 -8.99 9.32 9.33
N LEU A 77 -9.76 8.94 10.36
CA LEU A 77 -9.64 9.50 11.69
C LEU A 77 -8.36 8.91 12.27
N VAL A 78 -7.23 9.37 11.72
CA VAL A 78 -5.91 9.01 12.21
C VAL A 78 -5.79 9.71 13.54
N ASP A 79 -5.71 8.96 14.62
CA ASP A 79 -5.01 9.50 15.78
C ASP A 79 -3.56 9.69 15.34
N GLY A 80 -3.20 10.91 14.97
CA GLY A 80 -1.87 11.26 14.48
C GLY A 80 -0.76 10.86 15.46
N ARG A 81 -1.11 10.69 16.75
CA ARG A 81 -0.20 10.18 17.77
C ARG A 81 0.08 8.69 17.61
N GLU A 82 -0.95 7.90 17.34
CA GLU A 82 -0.82 6.46 17.12
C GLU A 82 -0.06 6.17 15.82
N PHE A 83 -0.38 6.90 14.75
CA PHE A 83 0.35 6.76 13.49
C PHE A 83 1.82 7.17 13.63
N ALA A 84 2.11 8.26 14.34
CA ALA A 84 3.49 8.65 14.63
C ALA A 84 4.22 7.56 15.44
N ARG A 85 3.57 6.99 16.47
CA ARG A 85 4.12 5.87 17.27
C ARG A 85 4.57 4.72 16.37
N ASP A 86 3.66 4.21 15.56
CA ASP A 86 3.88 2.98 14.80
C ASP A 86 4.93 3.19 13.70
N VAL A 87 4.96 4.38 13.08
CA VAL A 87 5.98 4.75 12.10
C VAL A 87 7.37 4.84 12.73
N ILE A 88 7.48 5.48 13.90
CA ILE A 88 8.77 5.63 14.60
C ILE A 88 9.24 4.27 15.13
N ALA A 89 8.34 3.48 15.73
CA ALA A 89 8.64 2.13 16.22
C ALA A 89 9.12 1.21 15.09
N SER A 90 8.50 1.29 13.91
CA SER A 90 8.93 0.52 12.74
C SER A 90 10.33 0.91 12.22
N ALA A 91 10.75 2.16 12.43
CA ALA A 91 12.03 2.68 11.95
C ALA A 91 13.17 2.53 12.96
N PHE A 92 12.87 2.61 14.26
CA PHE A 92 13.85 2.73 15.34
C PHE A 92 13.58 1.81 16.54
N GLY A 93 12.63 0.87 16.44
CA GLY A 93 12.24 -0.04 17.52
C GLY A 93 11.21 0.56 18.49
N ASP A 94 10.44 -0.32 19.13
CA ASP A 94 9.29 0.04 19.97
C ASP A 94 9.62 1.04 21.08
N THR A 95 10.79 0.90 21.71
CA THR A 95 11.26 1.78 22.78
C THR A 95 11.56 3.20 22.30
N ALA A 96 12.13 3.37 21.10
CA ALA A 96 12.37 4.70 20.53
C ALA A 96 11.06 5.37 20.08
N GLY A 97 10.08 4.58 19.62
CA GLY A 97 8.73 5.06 19.31
C GLY A 97 8.08 5.80 20.47
N GLU A 98 8.03 5.15 21.64
CA GLU A 98 7.41 5.71 22.83
C GLU A 98 8.18 6.94 23.35
N ASN A 99 9.51 6.84 23.44
CA ASN A 99 10.37 7.93 23.93
C ASN A 99 10.27 9.20 23.06
N LEU A 100 10.17 9.06 21.74
CA LEU A 100 10.07 10.21 20.83
C LEU A 100 8.69 10.89 20.93
N LEU A 101 7.61 10.14 21.15
CA LEU A 101 6.29 10.72 21.40
C LEU A 101 6.23 11.48 22.72
N GLU A 102 6.83 10.96 23.77
CA GLU A 102 6.95 11.65 25.07
C GLU A 102 7.73 12.96 24.92
N TYR A 103 8.77 12.99 24.10
CA TYR A 103 9.51 14.21 23.79
C TYR A 103 8.67 15.25 23.04
N ILE A 104 7.98 14.83 21.96
CA ILE A 104 7.16 15.75 21.13
C ILE A 104 5.97 16.30 21.92
N SER A 105 5.36 15.49 22.79
CA SER A 105 4.27 15.91 23.67
C SER A 105 4.72 16.80 24.84
N GLY A 106 6.04 16.99 25.01
CA GLY A 106 6.62 17.80 26.07
C GLY A 106 6.65 17.13 27.45
N ALA A 107 6.27 15.85 27.54
CA ALA A 107 6.37 15.04 28.75
C ALA A 107 7.83 14.68 29.10
N ARG A 108 8.74 14.72 28.10
CA ARG A 108 10.17 14.45 28.23
C ARG A 108 11.00 15.60 27.63
N LYS A 109 12.13 15.93 28.27
CA LYS A 109 13.01 17.07 27.87
C LYS A 109 14.32 16.66 27.18
N ASP A 110 14.60 15.36 27.07
CA ASP A 110 15.83 14.86 26.46
C ASP A 110 15.81 15.02 24.93
N SER A 111 16.93 15.41 24.32
CA SER A 111 17.00 15.67 22.87
C SER A 111 16.69 14.44 22.03
N ILE A 112 16.04 14.61 20.86
CA ILE A 112 15.84 13.53 19.85
C ILE A 112 17.15 12.77 19.56
N SER A 113 18.27 13.49 19.56
CA SER A 113 19.59 12.92 19.30
C SER A 113 20.11 11.93 20.35
N SER A 114 19.60 11.96 21.59
CA SER A 114 19.92 10.96 22.61
C SER A 114 18.98 9.75 22.53
N ILE A 115 17.70 9.96 22.17
CA ILE A 115 16.69 8.89 22.07
C ILE A 115 17.05 7.88 20.97
N ILE A 116 17.59 8.36 19.84
CA ILE A 116 17.94 7.52 18.69
C ILE A 116 19.28 6.78 18.91
N ARG A 117 20.11 7.21 19.87
CA ARG A 117 21.44 6.59 20.10
C ARG A 117 21.41 5.35 20.98
N ASP A 118 20.34 5.14 21.73
CA ASP A 118 20.22 4.05 22.72
C ASP A 118 19.54 2.78 22.15
N VAL A 119 19.38 2.73 20.82
CA VAL A 119 18.90 1.55 20.05
C VAL A 119 20.01 1.05 19.14
#